data_AF-A0AAV6U2F1-F1
#
_entry.id   AF-A0AAV6U2F1-F1
#
_cell.length_a   1.000
_cell.length_b   1.000
_cell.length_c   1.000
_cell.angle_alpha   90.00
_cell.angle_beta   90.00
_cell.angle_gamma   90.00
#
_symmetry.space_group_name_H-M   'P 1'
#
loop_
_entity.id
_entity.type
_entity.pdbx_description
1 polymer ?
#
loop_
_entity_poly.entity_id
_entity_poly.type
_entity_poly.pdbx_seq_one_letter_code
_entity_poly.pdbx_strand_id
1 'polypeptide(L)'
;MEQSKMSSPLLKLKNCGGLNLPSDDVTSVCKLAEKIFRIADASGKLGIRNIMHRLITDALSDISSRRLDFFFASLRKHSLHHAPQDNHRLFLIKAVLFEYFKIRLCHAGKMETEKLQANKSRSINLKPPFSWTLKLITKLSIIVTELDS
;
A
#
# COMPACT_ATOMS: atom_id res chain seq x y z
N MET A 1 -32.32 2.48 -16.27
CA MET A 1 -31.02 2.07 -16.82
C MET A 1 -30.12 3.29 -16.80
N GLU A 2 -29.31 3.47 -15.75
CA GLU A 2 -28.40 4.62 -15.65
C GLU A 2 -26.98 4.06 -15.55
N GLN A 3 -26.30 4.00 -16.69
CA GLN A 3 -24.88 3.65 -16.76
C GLN A 3 -24.07 4.93 -16.52
N SER A 4 -23.51 5.12 -15.31
CA SER A 4 -22.46 6.12 -15.11
C SER A 4 -21.11 5.54 -15.55
N LYS A 5 -20.41 6.33 -16.35
CA LYS A 5 -19.45 5.91 -17.36
C LYS A 5 -18.06 6.38 -16.94
N MET A 6 -17.28 5.55 -16.25
CA MET A 6 -15.81 5.66 -16.17
C MET A 6 -15.14 4.30 -15.84
N SER A 7 -15.51 3.23 -16.54
CA SER A 7 -14.73 1.97 -16.46
C SER A 7 -13.39 2.16 -17.17
N SER A 8 -12.27 2.01 -16.45
CA SER A 8 -10.94 2.08 -17.06
C SER A 8 -10.80 1.06 -18.21
N PRO A 9 -9.98 1.33 -19.24
CA PRO A 9 -9.81 0.40 -20.36
C PRO A 9 -9.38 -1.00 -19.90
N LEU A 10 -8.55 -1.07 -18.86
CA LEU A 10 -8.13 -2.33 -18.23
C LEU A 10 -9.28 -3.05 -17.52
N LEU A 11 -10.19 -2.30 -16.88
CA LEU A 11 -11.36 -2.91 -16.26
C LEU A 11 -12.30 -3.47 -17.32
N LYS A 12 -12.52 -2.74 -18.42
CA LYS A 12 -13.33 -3.24 -19.55
C LYS A 12 -12.73 -4.52 -20.15
N LEU A 13 -11.41 -4.54 -20.34
CA LEU A 13 -10.70 -5.71 -20.87
C LEU A 13 -10.79 -6.93 -19.94
N LYS A 14 -10.68 -6.71 -18.62
CA LYS A 14 -10.79 -7.79 -17.62
C LYS A 14 -12.21 -8.13 -17.22
N ASN A 15 -13.20 -7.31 -17.56
CA ASN A 15 -14.58 -7.54 -17.20
C ASN A 15 -15.21 -8.54 -18.17
N CYS A 16 -15.09 -9.83 -17.86
CA CYS A 16 -15.81 -10.91 -18.53
C CYS A 16 -17.31 -10.97 -18.12
N GLY A 17 -17.91 -9.84 -17.74
CA GLY A 17 -19.31 -9.75 -17.29
C GLY A 17 -19.55 -10.06 -15.80
N GLY A 18 -18.51 -10.42 -15.04
CA GLY A 18 -18.63 -10.83 -13.64
C GLY A 18 -18.09 -9.84 -12.59
N LEU A 19 -17.54 -8.69 -13.00
CA LEU A 19 -16.98 -7.71 -12.04
C LEU A 19 -17.99 -6.64 -11.65
N ASN A 20 -18.03 -6.34 -10.36
CA ASN A 20 -18.76 -5.19 -9.83
C ASN A 20 -18.02 -3.89 -10.18
N LEU A 21 -18.69 -3.01 -10.93
CA LEU A 21 -18.16 -1.69 -11.27
C LEU A 21 -18.34 -0.74 -10.08
N PRO A 22 -17.28 -0.04 -9.63
CA PRO A 22 -17.40 0.93 -8.55
C PRO A 22 -18.15 2.18 -9.02
N SER A 23 -18.84 2.85 -8.11
CA SER A 23 -19.39 4.18 -8.38
C SER A 23 -18.28 5.23 -8.49
N ASP A 24 -18.59 6.34 -9.16
CA ASP A 24 -17.66 7.47 -9.33
C ASP A 24 -17.27 8.10 -7.99
N ASP A 25 -18.20 8.14 -7.03
CA ASP A 25 -17.96 8.59 -5.66
C ASP A 25 -16.92 7.72 -4.94
N VAL A 26 -17.10 6.39 -4.96
CA VAL A 26 -16.17 5.44 -4.34
C VAL A 26 -14.79 5.55 -4.97
N THR A 27 -14.74 5.65 -6.30
CA THR A 27 -13.48 5.84 -7.03
C THR A 27 -12.76 7.11 -6.60
N SER A 28 -13.50 8.19 -6.40
CA SER A 28 -12.96 9.48 -5.98
C SER A 28 -12.44 9.44 -4.54
N VAL A 29 -13.16 8.78 -3.62
CA VAL A 29 -12.70 8.54 -2.25
C VAL A 29 -11.40 7.72 -2.25
N CYS A 30 -11.34 6.65 -3.03
CA CYS A 30 -10.14 5.81 -3.15
C CYS A 30 -8.94 6.56 -3.73
N LYS A 31 -9.14 7.44 -4.73
CA LYS A 31 -8.07 8.28 -5.28
C LYS A 31 -7.50 9.24 -4.23
N LEU A 32 -8.37 9.83 -3.41
CA LEU A 32 -7.94 10.68 -2.31
C LEU A 32 -7.17 9.89 -1.26
N ALA A 33 -7.67 8.71 -0.90
CA ALA A 33 -7.01 7.80 0.02
C ALA A 33 -5.61 7.41 -0.48
N GLU A 34 -5.46 7.08 -1.77
CA GLU A 34 -4.15 6.76 -2.36
C GLU A 34 -3.18 7.94 -2.29
N LYS A 35 -3.66 9.16 -2.55
CA LYS A 35 -2.82 10.36 -2.42
C LYS A 35 -2.24 10.47 -1.01
N ILE A 36 -3.08 10.28 0.01
CA ILE A 36 -2.67 10.37 1.42
C ILE A 36 -1.73 9.23 1.79
N PHE A 37 -2.03 8.01 1.33
CA PHE A 37 -1.16 6.87 1.50
C PHE A 37 0.23 7.12 0.93
N ARG A 38 0.32 7.63 -0.30
CA ARG A 38 1.59 7.94 -0.97
C ARG A 38 2.39 9.03 -0.25
N ILE A 39 1.71 10.04 0.33
CA ILE A 39 2.37 11.07 1.14
C ILE A 39 2.96 10.45 2.41
N ALA A 40 2.20 9.58 3.08
CA ALA A 40 2.67 8.88 4.28
C ALA A 40 3.83 7.92 3.99
N ASP A 41 3.77 7.19 2.86
CA ASP A 41 4.81 6.30 2.36
C ASP A 41 6.10 7.05 2.05
N ALA A 42 6.02 8.12 1.26
CA ALA A 42 7.16 8.98 0.94
C ALA A 42 7.79 9.63 2.19
N SER A 43 6.99 9.87 3.23
CA SER A 43 7.46 10.41 4.50
C SER A 43 8.08 9.35 5.44
N GLY A 44 8.10 8.07 5.04
CA GLY A 44 8.57 6.97 5.88
C GLY A 44 7.67 6.68 7.09
N LYS A 45 6.41 7.13 7.07
CA LYS A 45 5.49 7.10 8.22
C LYS A 45 4.65 5.83 8.31
N LEU A 46 4.82 4.86 7.40
CA LEU A 46 4.00 3.64 7.38
C LEU A 46 4.24 2.72 8.58
N GLY A 47 5.41 2.77 9.20
CA GLY A 47 5.76 1.96 10.38
C GLY A 47 5.28 2.54 11.72
N ILE A 48 4.57 3.66 11.73
CA ILE A 48 4.14 4.32 12.97
C ILE A 48 2.98 3.56 13.61
N ARG A 49 2.97 3.50 14.95
CA ARG A 49 1.85 2.94 15.72
C ARG A 49 0.52 3.61 15.32
N ASN A 50 -0.52 2.80 15.16
CA ASN A 50 -1.87 3.24 14.79
C ASN A 50 -1.95 3.93 13.42
N ILE A 51 -1.14 3.50 12.45
CA ILE A 51 -1.13 4.05 11.09
C ILE A 51 -2.51 4.06 10.43
N MET A 52 -3.31 3.00 10.62
CA MET A 52 -4.68 2.91 10.09
C MET A 52 -5.55 4.08 10.55
N HIS A 53 -5.56 4.35 11.86
CA HIS A 53 -6.35 5.44 12.42
C HIS A 53 -5.85 6.79 11.89
N ARG A 54 -4.52 6.99 11.84
CA ARG A 54 -3.92 8.23 11.29
C ARG A 54 -4.32 8.48 9.85
N LEU A 55 -4.17 7.49 8.97
CA LEU A 55 -4.54 7.60 7.56
C LEU A 55 -6.02 7.95 7.38
N ILE A 56 -6.90 7.34 8.18
CA ILE A 56 -8.34 7.65 8.16
C ILE A 56 -8.57 9.08 8.65
N THR A 57 -7.95 9.51 9.75
CA THR A 57 -8.09 10.89 10.25
C THR A 57 -7.60 11.92 9.24
N ASP A 58 -6.44 11.68 8.62
CA ASP A 58 -5.86 12.57 7.60
C ASP A 58 -6.79 12.65 6.38
N ALA A 59 -7.36 11.52 5.96
CA ALA A 59 -8.34 11.47 4.87
C ALA A 59 -9.62 12.23 5.21
N LEU A 60 -10.18 12.02 6.39
CA LEU A 60 -11.38 12.74 6.82
C LEU A 60 -11.13 14.24 6.96
N SER A 61 -9.92 14.66 7.35
CA SER A 61 -9.52 16.06 7.42
C SER A 61 -9.47 16.71 6.04
N ASP A 62 -8.82 16.08 5.05
CA ASP A 62 -8.77 16.59 3.67
C ASP A 62 -10.17 16.61 3.01
N ILE A 63 -11.01 15.61 3.28
CA ILE A 63 -12.41 15.61 2.81
C ILE A 63 -13.21 16.74 3.45
N SER A 64 -13.08 16.96 4.76
CA SER A 64 -13.78 18.05 5.47
C SER A 64 -13.37 19.42 4.93
N SER A 65 -12.08 19.61 4.64
CA SER A 65 -11.54 20.84 4.05
C SER A 65 -12.08 21.12 2.64
N ARG A 66 -12.27 20.08 1.82
CA ARG A 66 -12.77 20.19 0.43
C ARG A 66 -14.29 20.35 0.31
N ARG A 67 -14.99 20.49 1.44
CA ARG A 67 -16.43 20.26 1.63
C ARG A 67 -16.82 18.82 1.33
N LEU A 68 -17.51 18.23 2.29
CA LEU A 68 -18.07 16.88 2.20
C LEU A 68 -19.01 16.75 0.98
N ASP A 69 -19.61 17.85 0.51
CA ASP A 69 -20.71 17.92 -0.47
C ASP A 69 -20.40 17.34 -1.85
N PHE A 70 -19.12 17.16 -2.17
CA PHE A 70 -18.69 16.55 -3.43
C PHE A 70 -18.79 15.02 -3.45
N PHE A 71 -18.82 14.38 -2.28
CA PHE A 71 -18.85 12.91 -2.18
C PHE A 71 -20.24 12.43 -1.79
N PHE A 72 -20.80 11.51 -2.57
CA PHE A 72 -22.12 10.90 -2.35
C PHE A 72 -23.24 11.95 -2.27
N ALA A 73 -23.26 12.88 -3.23
CA ALA A 73 -24.26 13.95 -3.31
C ALA A 73 -25.70 13.42 -3.44
N SER A 74 -25.88 12.22 -4.01
CA SER A 74 -27.17 11.51 -4.09
C SER A 74 -27.75 11.18 -2.71
N LEU A 75 -26.89 10.95 -1.70
CA LEU A 75 -27.30 10.67 -0.32
C LEU A 75 -27.68 11.93 0.47
N ARG A 76 -27.49 13.14 -0.11
CA ARG A 76 -27.85 14.42 0.52
C ARG A 76 -29.35 14.53 0.82
N LYS A 77 -30.21 13.97 -0.04
CA LYS A 77 -31.68 14.02 0.12
C LYS A 77 -32.14 13.28 1.39
N HIS A 78 -31.42 12.25 1.83
CA HIS A 78 -31.73 11.53 3.07
C HIS A 78 -31.14 12.17 4.33
N SER A 79 -30.11 13.00 4.20
CA SER A 79 -29.47 13.69 5.34
C SER A 79 -30.35 14.77 5.98
N LEU A 80 -31.38 15.26 5.29
CA LEU A 80 -32.30 16.28 5.81
C LEU A 80 -33.26 15.77 6.88
N HIS A 81 -33.42 14.45 7.01
CA HIS A 81 -34.36 13.82 7.94
C HIS A 81 -33.68 13.18 9.17
N HIS A 82 -32.34 13.18 9.24
CA HIS A 82 -31.58 12.54 10.31
C HIS A 82 -30.69 13.56 11.05
N ALA A 83 -30.45 13.31 12.33
CA ALA A 83 -29.66 14.21 13.18
C ALA A 83 -28.21 14.35 12.64
N PRO A 84 -27.51 15.47 12.90
CA PRO A 84 -26.13 15.70 12.44
C PRO A 84 -25.11 14.64 12.94
N GLN A 85 -25.47 13.90 13.99
CA GLN A 85 -24.72 12.76 14.54
C GLN A 85 -24.89 11.46 13.72
N ASP A 86 -25.96 11.35 12.91
CA ASP A 86 -26.30 10.21 12.04
C ASP A 86 -25.98 10.50 10.57
N ASN A 87 -24.79 11.07 10.32
CA ASN A 87 -24.30 11.23 8.97
C ASN A 87 -23.91 9.86 8.40
N HIS A 88 -24.88 9.07 7.93
CA HIS A 88 -24.67 7.79 7.24
C HIS A 88 -23.62 7.89 6.12
N ARG A 89 -23.51 9.07 5.50
CA ARG A 89 -22.47 9.40 4.52
C ARG A 89 -21.06 9.34 5.10
N LEU A 90 -20.85 9.88 6.30
CA LEU A 90 -19.56 9.83 6.98
C LEU A 90 -19.18 8.40 7.37
N PHE A 91 -20.15 7.60 7.81
CA PHE A 91 -19.94 6.17 8.07
C PHE A 91 -19.56 5.40 6.81
N LEU A 92 -20.23 5.66 5.70
CA LEU A 92 -19.91 5.04 4.41
C LEU A 92 -18.50 5.43 3.95
N ILE A 93 -18.14 6.72 4.02
CA ILE A 93 -16.79 7.19 3.69
C ILE A 93 -15.75 6.50 4.58
N LYS A 94 -15.98 6.43 5.90
CA LYS A 94 -15.09 5.74 6.84
C LYS A 94 -14.92 4.26 6.49
N ALA A 95 -16.00 3.56 6.14
CA ALA A 95 -15.97 2.15 5.77
C ALA A 95 -15.14 1.94 4.48
N VAL A 96 -15.34 2.77 3.46
CA VAL A 96 -14.57 2.72 2.21
C VAL A 96 -13.09 2.99 2.47
N LEU A 97 -12.77 4.03 3.25
CA LEU A 97 -11.38 4.35 3.62
C LEU A 97 -10.72 3.22 4.41
N PHE A 98 -11.44 2.64 5.36
CA PHE A 98 -10.93 1.55 6.18
C PHE A 98 -10.55 0.34 5.32
N GLU A 99 -11.45 -0.12 4.45
CA GLU A 99 -11.17 -1.28 3.61
C GLU A 99 -10.05 -0.99 2.60
N TYR A 100 -10.03 0.21 2.03
CA TYR A 100 -8.98 0.64 1.12
C TYR A 100 -7.59 0.62 1.77
N PHE A 101 -7.43 1.28 2.92
CA PHE A 101 -6.14 1.36 3.61
C PHE A 101 -5.67 0.00 4.11
N LYS A 102 -6.58 -0.86 4.55
CA LYS A 102 -6.26 -2.24 4.91
C LYS A 102 -5.63 -2.99 3.73
N ILE A 103 -6.26 -2.96 2.56
CA ILE A 103 -5.73 -3.60 1.34
C ILE A 103 -4.38 -3.00 0.96
N ARG A 104 -4.24 -1.67 1.00
CA ARG A 104 -3.00 -0.98 0.61
C ARG A 104 -1.83 -1.23 1.55
N LEU A 105 -2.05 -1.24 2.86
CA LEU A 105 -1.02 -1.57 3.84
C LEU A 105 -0.58 -3.03 3.72
N CYS A 106 -1.52 -3.96 3.53
CA CYS A 106 -1.18 -5.37 3.27
C CYS A 106 -0.34 -5.51 2.00
N HIS A 107 -0.68 -4.79 0.93
CA HIS A 107 0.12 -4.77 -0.29
C HIS A 107 1.53 -4.21 -0.04
N ALA A 108 1.65 -3.07 0.63
CA ALA A 108 2.96 -2.48 0.95
C ALA A 108 3.83 -3.42 1.79
N GLY A 109 3.26 -4.05 2.83
CA GLY A 109 3.96 -5.05 3.64
C GLY A 109 4.44 -6.26 2.84
N LYS A 110 3.63 -6.75 1.88
CA LYS A 110 4.04 -7.82 0.96
C LYS A 110 5.22 -7.39 0.10
N MET A 111 5.16 -6.21 -0.50
CA MET A 111 6.25 -5.68 -1.33
C MET A 111 7.56 -5.55 -0.53
N GLU A 112 7.50 -5.07 0.71
CA GLU A 112 8.69 -4.99 1.58
C GLU A 112 9.23 -6.37 1.94
N THR A 113 8.35 -7.33 2.23
CA THR A 113 8.74 -8.72 2.53
C THR A 113 9.43 -9.36 1.33
N GLU A 114 8.89 -9.20 0.12
CA GLU A 114 9.47 -9.71 -1.12
C GLU A 114 10.85 -9.11 -1.39
N LYS A 115 11.03 -7.80 -1.17
CA LYS A 115 12.35 -7.13 -1.28
C LYS A 115 13.37 -7.73 -0.31
N LEU A 116 12.98 -7.91 0.96
CA LEU A 116 13.86 -8.49 1.98
C LEU A 116 14.24 -9.94 1.65
N GLN A 117 13.29 -10.75 1.17
CA GLN A 117 13.54 -12.13 0.75
C GLN A 117 14.45 -12.19 -0.47
N ALA A 118 14.24 -11.35 -1.49
CA ALA A 118 15.11 -11.27 -2.65
C ALA A 118 16.56 -10.91 -2.28
N ASN A 119 16.74 -9.98 -1.35
CA ASN A 119 18.06 -9.60 -0.84
C ASN A 119 18.75 -10.74 -0.07
N LYS A 120 17.99 -11.52 0.71
CA LYS A 120 18.50 -12.71 1.41
C LYS A 120 18.93 -13.81 0.42
N SER A 121 18.16 -14.07 -0.63
CA SER A 121 18.53 -15.02 -1.67
C SER A 121 19.80 -14.59 -2.41
N ARG A 122 19.97 -13.29 -2.67
CA ARG A 122 21.21 -12.76 -3.29
C ARG A 122 22.43 -12.91 -2.38
N SER A 123 22.32 -12.64 -1.08
CA SER A 123 23.45 -12.79 -0.16
C SER A 123 23.87 -14.25 0.05
N ILE A 124 22.94 -15.21 -0.07
CA ILE A 124 23.25 -16.64 -0.09
C ILE A 124 24.03 -16.99 -1.37
N ASN A 125 23.62 -16.48 -2.53
CA ASN A 125 24.29 -16.72 -3.81
C ASN A 125 25.64 -15.98 -3.97
N LEU A 126 25.88 -14.95 -3.15
CA LEU A 126 27.15 -14.23 -3.07
C LEU A 126 28.13 -14.81 -2.04
N LYS A 127 27.76 -15.86 -1.28
CA LYS A 127 28.76 -16.62 -0.53
C LYS A 127 29.55 -17.45 -1.55
N PRO A 128 30.82 -17.12 -1.85
CA PRO A 128 31.60 -17.97 -2.72
C PRO A 128 31.69 -19.38 -2.10
N PRO A 129 31.56 -20.45 -2.90
CA PRO A 129 31.52 -21.82 -2.39
C PRO A 129 32.83 -22.30 -1.73
N PHE A 130 33.87 -21.47 -1.67
CA PHE A 130 35.20 -21.91 -1.24
C PHE A 130 35.96 -20.83 -0.47
N SER A 131 35.54 -20.60 0.79
CA SER A 131 36.33 -19.82 1.76
C SER A 131 37.46 -20.63 2.42
N TRP A 132 37.49 -21.95 2.25
CA TRP A 132 38.46 -22.83 2.91
C TRP A 132 39.75 -23.05 2.11
N THR A 133 39.75 -22.86 0.79
CA THR A 133 40.95 -23.08 -0.05
C THR A 133 41.96 -21.95 0.05
N LEU A 134 41.53 -20.69 0.22
CA LEU A 134 42.45 -19.56 0.36
C LEU A 134 43.23 -19.57 1.68
N LYS A 135 42.65 -20.12 2.77
CA LYS A 135 43.36 -20.31 4.05
C LYS A 135 44.36 -21.46 4.02
N LEU A 136 44.16 -22.48 3.18
CA LEU A 136 45.12 -23.57 3.04
C LEU A 136 46.33 -23.16 2.18
N ILE A 137 46.10 -22.40 1.10
CA ILE A 137 47.17 -21.93 0.20
C ILE A 137 48.09 -20.93 0.91
N THR A 138 47.55 -20.01 1.72
CA THR A 138 48.39 -19.10 2.51
C THR A 138 49.19 -19.80 3.61
N LYS A 139 48.67 -20.88 4.20
CA LYS A 139 49.43 -21.70 5.17
C LYS A 139 50.53 -22.54 4.51
N LEU A 140 50.32 -23.03 3.28
CA LEU A 140 51.33 -23.82 2.56
C LEU A 140 52.47 -22.96 2.00
N SER A 141 52.20 -21.72 1.55
CA SER A 141 53.26 -20.81 1.12
C SER A 141 54.22 -20.38 2.24
N ILE A 142 53.75 -20.30 3.48
CA ILE A 142 54.59 -19.91 4.64
C ILE A 142 55.58 -21.04 5.00
N ILE A 143 55.17 -22.31 4.89
CA ILE A 143 56.02 -23.46 5.23
C ILE A 143 57.13 -23.66 4.17
N VAL A 144 56.86 -23.35 2.90
CA VAL A 144 57.86 -23.50 1.83
C VAL A 144 58.98 -22.44 1.92
N THR A 145 58.70 -21.25 2.47
CA THR A 145 59.72 -20.20 2.66
C THR A 145 60.63 -20.39 3.87
N GLU A 146 60.33 -21.32 4.78
CA GLU A 146 61.08 -21.56 6.02
C GLU A 146 62.05 -22.76 5.93
N LEU A 147 62.09 -23.45 4.78
CA LEU A 147 62.96 -24.60 4.49
C LEU A 147 64.11 -24.27 3.51
N ASP A 148 64.22 -23.01 3.09
CA ASP A 148 65.24 -22.50 2.15
C ASP A 148 66.10 -21.38 2.77
N SER A 149 66.30 -21.39 4.10
CA SER A 149 67.25 -20.51 4.82
C SER A 149 68.12 -21.29 5.80
#